data_AF-A0A7C3UK63-F1
#
_entry.id   AF-A0A7C3UK63-F1
#
_cell.length_a   1.000
_cell.length_b   1.000
_cell.length_c   1.000
_cell.angle_alpha   90.00
_cell.angle_beta   90.00
_cell.angle_gamma   90.00
#
_symmetry.space_group_name_H-M   'P 1'
#
loop_
_entity.id
_entity.type
_entity.pdbx_description
1 polymer ?
#
loop_
_entity_poly.entity_id
_entity_poly.type
_entity_poly.pdbx_seq_one_letter_code
_entity_poly.pdbx_strand_id
1 'polypeptide(L)'
;MISIKNLIINLCFFILFSNQIFSQNYVICKKVIDGDTIELITGEKLRLIGVDTPEFHHPLKPTQYYTKESILFLKRIVEGKKIRIEFDEKKYDKYNRLLGYVYLENGTFVNAEIIKQGYGFVLDKFPFKYINEFKEYERIAKEKDLGLWKSKGEFELQWIQKQGKKPIELYGMANNLWGIKYDKFIKPRISSENLISELEILRRWIDEYSNKDLTKKLFENGWLKEK
;
A
#
# COMPACT_ATOMS: atom_id res chain seq x y z
N MET A 1 40.71 -25.23 -48.81
CA MET A 1 39.62 -24.52 -49.53
C MET A 1 38.30 -24.83 -48.85
N ILE A 2 37.89 -23.97 -47.91
CA ILE A 2 36.58 -24.06 -47.27
C ILE A 2 35.58 -23.46 -48.25
N SER A 3 34.60 -24.26 -48.67
CA SER A 3 33.63 -23.90 -49.70
C SER A 3 32.77 -22.71 -49.25
N ILE A 4 32.78 -21.64 -50.04
CA ILE A 4 31.97 -20.41 -49.88
C ILE A 4 30.47 -20.71 -49.79
N LYS A 5 30.01 -21.88 -50.26
CA LYS A 5 28.60 -22.31 -50.15
C LYS A 5 28.13 -22.59 -48.71
N ASN A 6 29.04 -22.94 -47.78
CA ASN A 6 28.66 -23.24 -46.39
C ASN A 6 28.67 -22.03 -45.46
N LEU A 7 29.16 -20.87 -45.92
CA LEU A 7 29.20 -19.64 -45.13
C LEU A 7 27.90 -18.82 -45.25
N ILE A 8 27.22 -18.89 -46.40
CA ILE A 8 25.97 -18.16 -46.63
C ILE A 8 24.77 -18.82 -45.94
N ILE A 9 24.78 -20.15 -45.80
CA ILE A 9 23.66 -20.90 -45.18
C ILE A 9 23.61 -20.69 -43.65
N ASN A 10 24.77 -20.48 -43.00
CA ASN A 10 24.83 -20.15 -41.57
C ASN A 10 24.57 -18.67 -41.27
N LEU A 11 24.77 -17.77 -42.24
CA LEU A 11 24.46 -16.35 -42.07
C LEU A 11 22.95 -16.07 -42.19
N CYS A 12 22.22 -16.88 -42.97
CA CYS A 12 20.75 -16.79 -43.07
C CYS A 12 20.01 -17.43 -41.89
N PHE A 13 20.62 -18.38 -41.18
CA PHE A 13 20.00 -18.98 -39.98
C PHE A 13 20.10 -18.09 -38.73
N PHE A 14 21.03 -17.15 -38.69
CA PHE A 14 21.19 -16.22 -37.57
C PHE A 14 20.27 -14.98 -37.65
N ILE A 15 19.64 -14.73 -38.81
CA ILE A 15 18.71 -13.60 -39.03
C ILE A 15 17.25 -14.02 -38.80
N LEU A 16 17.00 -15.32 -38.54
CA LEU A 16 15.68 -15.87 -38.24
C LEU A 16 15.40 -16.04 -36.73
N PHE A 17 16.17 -15.38 -35.85
CA PHE A 17 15.59 -14.98 -34.57
C PHE A 17 14.62 -13.84 -34.86
N SER A 18 13.41 -14.26 -35.21
CA SER A 18 12.19 -13.49 -35.18
C SER A 18 12.27 -12.49 -34.03
N ASN A 19 12.43 -11.21 -34.38
CA ASN A 19 11.87 -10.15 -33.57
C ASN A 19 10.36 -10.41 -33.54
N GLN A 20 9.92 -11.30 -32.65
CA GLN A 20 8.58 -11.21 -32.11
C GLN A 20 8.55 -9.88 -31.37
N ILE A 21 8.29 -8.82 -32.13
CA ILE A 21 7.77 -7.58 -31.57
C ILE A 21 6.43 -8.00 -30.99
N PHE A 22 6.44 -8.47 -29.74
CA PHE A 22 5.25 -8.53 -28.95
C PHE A 22 4.68 -7.12 -28.98
N SER A 23 3.54 -6.94 -29.66
CA SER A 23 2.79 -5.70 -29.59
C SER A 23 2.39 -5.52 -28.13
N GLN A 24 3.24 -4.84 -27.37
CA GLN A 24 2.93 -4.44 -26.02
C GLN A 24 1.84 -3.38 -26.15
N ASN A 25 0.60 -3.76 -25.86
CA ASN A 25 -0.52 -2.82 -25.91
C ASN A 25 -0.33 -1.79 -24.80
N TYR A 26 0.00 -0.55 -25.20
CA TYR A 26 0.05 0.60 -24.32
C TYR A 26 -1.32 1.26 -24.24
N VAL A 27 -1.67 1.76 -23.06
CA VAL A 27 -2.86 2.58 -22.81
C VAL A 27 -2.45 3.86 -22.09
N ILE A 28 -3.18 4.95 -22.28
CA ILE A 28 -2.88 6.22 -21.58
C ILE A 28 -3.49 6.18 -20.18
N CYS A 29 -2.68 6.47 -19.16
CA CYS A 29 -3.18 6.80 -17.83
C CYS A 29 -3.79 8.21 -17.87
N LYS A 30 -5.13 8.30 -17.85
CA LYS A 30 -5.86 9.56 -17.97
C LYS A 30 -5.73 10.42 -16.71
N LYS A 31 -5.91 9.81 -15.53
CA LYS A 31 -5.80 10.50 -14.25
C LYS A 31 -5.47 9.53 -13.11
N VAL A 32 -4.85 10.05 -12.06
CA VAL A 32 -4.69 9.33 -10.80
C VAL A 32 -5.87 9.64 -9.89
N ILE A 33 -6.49 8.58 -9.36
CA ILE A 33 -7.66 8.66 -8.46
C ILE A 33 -7.19 8.66 -7.01
N ASP A 34 -6.29 7.73 -6.66
CA ASP A 34 -5.69 7.57 -5.34
C ASP A 34 -4.22 7.14 -5.47
N GLY A 35 -3.48 7.02 -4.37
CA GLY A 35 -2.06 6.66 -4.35
C GLY A 35 -1.73 5.30 -4.97
N ASP A 36 -2.74 4.48 -5.22
CA ASP A 36 -2.60 3.13 -5.78
C ASP A 36 -3.65 2.80 -6.87
N THR A 37 -4.40 3.80 -7.32
CA THR A 37 -5.53 3.63 -8.24
C THR A 37 -5.52 4.70 -9.33
N ILE A 38 -5.59 4.29 -10.59
CA ILE A 38 -5.61 5.18 -11.76
C ILE A 38 -6.86 4.95 -12.62
N GLU A 39 -7.24 5.95 -13.41
CA GLU A 39 -8.22 5.82 -14.49
C GLU A 39 -7.50 5.79 -15.83
N LEU A 40 -7.86 4.82 -16.67
CA LEU A 40 -7.37 4.72 -18.05
C LEU A 40 -8.16 5.65 -18.97
N ILE A 41 -7.61 5.99 -20.12
CA ILE A 41 -8.31 6.82 -21.13
C ILE A 41 -9.61 6.18 -21.63
N THR A 42 -9.69 4.85 -21.55
CA THR A 42 -10.86 4.03 -21.88
C THR A 42 -11.97 4.10 -20.82
N GLY A 43 -11.68 4.66 -19.64
CA GLY A 43 -12.63 4.87 -18.53
C GLY A 43 -12.56 3.82 -17.43
N GLU A 44 -11.91 2.67 -17.65
CA GLU A 44 -11.68 1.68 -16.60
C GLU A 44 -10.78 2.23 -15.49
N LYS A 45 -11.07 1.82 -14.26
CA LYS A 45 -10.21 2.02 -13.10
C LYS A 45 -9.27 0.84 -12.96
N LEU A 46 -7.99 1.11 -12.76
CA LEU A 46 -6.94 0.12 -12.51
C LEU A 46 -6.39 0.32 -11.09
N ARG A 47 -6.48 -0.74 -10.28
CA ARG A 47 -5.87 -0.86 -8.95
C ARG A 47 -4.52 -1.56 -9.10
N LEU A 48 -3.48 -0.94 -8.56
CA LEU A 48 -2.13 -1.48 -8.57
C LEU A 48 -2.04 -2.69 -7.63
N ILE A 49 -1.65 -3.85 -8.17
CA ILE A 49 -1.47 -5.07 -7.39
C ILE A 49 -0.29 -4.92 -6.42
N GLY A 50 -0.45 -5.42 -5.20
CA GLY A 50 0.60 -5.51 -4.19
C GLY A 50 0.92 -4.20 -3.46
N VAL A 51 0.22 -3.11 -3.78
CA VAL A 51 0.45 -1.77 -3.20
C VAL A 51 -0.74 -1.37 -2.34
N ASP A 52 -0.48 -0.85 -1.15
CA ASP A 52 -1.47 -0.16 -0.32
C ASP A 52 -0.97 1.25 -0.01
N THR A 53 -1.73 2.29 -0.34
CA THR A 53 -1.33 3.66 0.00
C THR A 53 -2.16 4.22 1.16
N PRO A 54 -1.68 5.27 1.83
CA PRO A 54 -2.49 5.94 2.83
C PRO A 54 -3.71 6.61 2.19
N GLU A 55 -4.92 6.32 2.69
CA GLU A 55 -6.15 6.64 1.96
C GLU A 55 -6.69 8.05 2.19
N PHE A 56 -7.23 8.64 1.11
CA PHE A 56 -7.80 10.00 1.10
C PHE A 56 -9.32 10.05 1.33
N HIS A 57 -10.06 9.03 0.88
CA HIS A 57 -11.50 9.16 0.58
C HIS A 57 -12.41 8.09 1.18
N HIS A 58 -12.09 7.58 2.37
CA HIS A 58 -13.05 6.73 3.07
C HIS A 58 -14.07 7.60 3.82
N PRO A 59 -15.39 7.55 3.52
CA PRO A 59 -16.41 8.46 4.10
C PRO A 59 -16.48 8.46 5.63
N LEU A 60 -15.96 7.39 6.24
CA LEU A 60 -15.98 7.16 7.68
C LEU A 60 -14.61 7.27 8.34
N LYS A 61 -13.51 7.48 7.59
CA LYS A 61 -12.15 7.53 8.15
C LYS A 61 -11.47 8.86 7.85
N PRO A 62 -10.61 9.35 8.75
CA PRO A 62 -9.77 10.51 8.46
C PRO A 62 -8.84 10.22 7.28
N THR A 63 -8.45 11.27 6.55
CA THR A 63 -7.25 11.22 5.70
C THR A 63 -6.07 10.71 6.52
N GLN A 64 -5.24 9.86 5.93
CA GLN A 64 -4.07 9.32 6.61
C GLN A 64 -2.82 10.18 6.38
N TYR A 65 -1.81 9.98 7.22
CA TYR A 65 -0.50 10.60 7.01
C TYR A 65 0.07 10.20 5.65
N TYR A 66 0.70 11.14 4.95
CA TYR A 66 1.38 10.91 3.66
C TYR A 66 0.50 10.63 2.43
N THR A 67 -0.83 10.62 2.57
CA THR A 67 -1.78 10.43 1.46
C THR A 67 -1.50 11.36 0.27
N LYS A 68 -1.29 12.66 0.54
CA LYS A 68 -1.10 13.67 -0.51
C LYS A 68 0.19 13.41 -1.29
N GLU A 69 1.25 13.07 -0.58
CA GLU A 69 2.57 12.76 -1.11
C GLU A 69 2.52 11.53 -2.02
N SER A 70 1.81 10.47 -1.61
CA SER A 70 1.60 9.25 -2.41
C SER A 70 0.84 9.53 -3.70
N ILE A 71 -0.25 10.29 -3.64
CA ILE A 71 -1.01 10.70 -4.84
C ILE A 71 -0.15 11.54 -5.78
N LEU A 72 0.56 12.55 -5.26
CA LEU A 72 1.41 13.42 -6.07
C LEU A 72 2.58 12.66 -6.70
N PHE A 73 3.14 11.69 -5.97
CA PHE A 73 4.17 10.80 -6.50
C PHE A 73 3.65 10.03 -7.71
N LEU A 74 2.52 9.32 -7.56
CA LEU A 74 1.95 8.54 -8.64
C LEU A 74 1.58 9.44 -9.83
N LYS A 75 0.94 10.59 -9.59
CA LYS A 75 0.63 11.57 -10.65
C LYS A 75 1.84 11.95 -11.48
N ARG A 76 2.93 12.32 -10.81
CA ARG A 76 4.18 12.71 -11.48
C ARG A 76 4.73 11.61 -12.38
N ILE A 77 4.61 10.35 -11.98
CA ILE A 77 5.21 9.24 -12.74
C ILE A 77 4.30 8.65 -13.82
N VAL A 78 2.97 8.66 -13.68
CA VAL A 78 2.08 8.02 -14.67
C VAL A 78 1.06 8.93 -15.35
N GLU A 79 0.62 10.05 -14.75
CA GLU A 79 -0.51 10.82 -15.29
C GLU A 79 -0.18 11.40 -16.68
N GLY A 80 -1.09 11.18 -17.63
CA GLY A 80 -0.93 11.57 -19.04
C GLY A 80 0.04 10.70 -19.85
N LYS A 81 0.68 9.69 -19.27
CA LYS A 81 1.67 8.85 -19.95
C LYS A 81 1.09 7.55 -20.48
N LYS A 82 1.78 6.99 -21.47
CA LYS A 82 1.54 5.62 -21.96
C LYS A 82 2.08 4.62 -20.94
N ILE A 83 1.26 3.64 -20.62
CA ILE A 83 1.58 2.57 -19.70
C ILE A 83 1.25 1.22 -20.33
N ARG A 84 2.08 0.22 -20.02
CA ARG A 84 1.77 -1.19 -20.27
C ARG A 84 1.23 -1.80 -18.99
N ILE A 85 0.18 -2.59 -19.12
CA ILE A 85 -0.44 -3.32 -18.01
C ILE A 85 -0.11 -4.80 -18.17
N GLU A 86 0.45 -5.39 -17.12
CA GLU A 86 0.59 -6.83 -16.96
C GLU A 86 -0.40 -7.30 -15.91
N PHE A 87 -1.18 -8.34 -16.24
CA PHE A 87 -2.18 -8.91 -15.35
C PHE A 87 -1.57 -10.06 -14.54
N ASP A 88 -2.11 -10.26 -13.33
CA ASP A 88 -1.93 -11.50 -12.58
C ASP A 88 -3.12 -12.46 -12.86
N GLU A 89 -3.19 -13.60 -12.16
CA GLU A 89 -4.27 -14.59 -12.33
C GLU A 89 -5.67 -13.96 -12.24
N LYS A 90 -5.85 -13.05 -11.28
CA LYS A 90 -7.11 -12.33 -11.07
C LYS A 90 -7.08 -10.97 -11.77
N LYS A 91 -7.95 -10.81 -12.76
CA LYS A 91 -8.03 -9.58 -13.58
C LYS A 91 -8.87 -8.45 -12.96
N TYR A 92 -9.87 -8.77 -12.14
CA TYR A 92 -10.78 -7.80 -11.54
C TYR A 92 -10.97 -8.04 -10.05
N ASP A 93 -11.17 -6.97 -9.28
CA ASP A 93 -11.57 -7.07 -7.87
C ASP A 93 -13.10 -7.07 -7.69
N LYS A 94 -13.56 -7.19 -6.44
CA LYS A 94 -15.00 -7.20 -6.09
C LYS A 94 -15.72 -5.87 -6.37
N TYR A 95 -14.98 -4.80 -6.65
CA TYR A 95 -15.50 -3.48 -7.01
C TYR A 95 -15.43 -3.23 -8.53
N ASN A 96 -15.16 -4.28 -9.31
CA ASN A 96 -15.03 -4.23 -10.76
C ASN A 96 -13.89 -3.32 -11.26
N ARG A 97 -12.86 -3.11 -10.45
CA ARG A 97 -11.61 -2.45 -10.90
C ARG A 97 -10.71 -3.49 -11.55
N LEU A 98 -10.03 -3.10 -12.62
CA LEU A 98 -8.93 -3.89 -13.17
C LEU A 98 -7.83 -4.00 -12.12
N LEU A 99 -7.20 -5.17 -12.02
CA LEU A 99 -6.01 -5.39 -11.21
C LEU A 99 -4.80 -5.50 -12.15
N GLY A 100 -3.72 -4.76 -11.89
CA GLY A 100 -2.53 -4.92 -12.71
C GLY A 100 -1.23 -4.37 -12.16
N TYR A 101 -0.17 -4.80 -12.82
CA TYR A 101 1.19 -4.29 -12.74
C TYR A 101 1.41 -3.29 -13.86
N VAL A 102 1.88 -2.09 -13.50
CA VAL A 102 2.03 -0.98 -14.44
C VAL A 102 3.49 -0.75 -14.76
N TYR A 103 3.80 -0.69 -16.06
CA TYR A 103 5.12 -0.38 -16.57
C TYR A 103 5.07 0.86 -17.46
N LEU A 104 6.03 1.76 -17.28
CA LEU A 104 6.26 2.88 -18.20
C LEU A 104 7.05 2.40 -19.43
N GLU A 105 7.04 3.19 -20.51
CA GLU A 105 7.79 2.91 -21.75
C GLU A 105 9.30 2.76 -21.52
N ASN A 106 9.86 3.43 -20.52
CA ASN A 106 11.27 3.32 -20.13
C ASN A 106 11.58 2.07 -19.28
N GLY A 107 10.59 1.20 -19.04
CA GLY A 107 10.74 -0.02 -18.23
C GLY A 107 10.54 0.17 -16.73
N THR A 108 10.26 1.38 -16.22
CA THR A 108 9.96 1.59 -14.80
C THR A 108 8.74 0.77 -14.38
N PHE A 109 8.92 -0.11 -13.40
CA PHE A 109 7.84 -0.87 -12.76
C PHE A 109 7.20 -0.01 -11.65
N VAL A 110 6.07 0.63 -11.97
CA VAL A 110 5.42 1.64 -11.15
C VAL A 110 5.03 1.11 -9.77
N ASN A 111 4.43 -0.08 -9.70
CA ASN A 111 4.01 -0.68 -8.42
C ASN A 111 5.21 -0.83 -7.46
N ALA A 112 6.33 -1.35 -7.96
CA ALA A 112 7.54 -1.51 -7.17
C ALA A 112 8.15 -0.15 -6.77
N GLU A 113 8.08 0.84 -7.66
CA GLU A 113 8.65 2.17 -7.40
C GLU A 113 7.93 2.90 -6.25
N ILE A 114 6.60 2.72 -6.13
CA ILE A 114 5.84 3.25 -4.97
C ILE A 114 6.40 2.69 -3.66
N ILE A 115 6.63 1.38 -3.59
CA ILE A 115 7.14 0.70 -2.39
C ILE A 115 8.59 1.11 -2.11
N LYS A 116 9.46 1.05 -3.13
CA LYS A 116 10.89 1.40 -3.01
C LYS A 116 11.12 2.80 -2.46
N GLN A 117 10.27 3.74 -2.83
CA GLN A 117 10.38 5.14 -2.42
C GLN A 117 9.60 5.44 -1.13
N GLY A 118 8.92 4.45 -0.54
CA GLY A 118 8.17 4.59 0.70
C GLY A 118 6.88 5.39 0.54
N TYR A 119 6.23 5.38 -0.64
CA TYR A 119 4.92 6.02 -0.84
C TYR A 119 3.73 5.07 -0.56
N GLY A 120 3.99 3.81 -0.24
CA GLY A 120 2.96 2.85 0.14
C GLY A 120 3.57 1.65 0.85
N PHE A 121 2.68 0.79 1.33
CA PHE A 121 2.96 -0.47 2.00
C PHE A 121 2.73 -1.65 1.04
N VAL A 122 3.31 -2.79 1.39
CA VAL A 122 3.02 -4.04 0.68
C VAL A 122 1.65 -4.57 1.09
N LEU A 123 0.74 -4.72 0.14
CA LEU A 123 -0.55 -5.35 0.36
C LEU A 123 -0.43 -6.88 0.22
N ASP A 124 -0.04 -7.58 1.29
CA ASP A 124 0.23 -9.02 1.28
C ASP A 124 -0.94 -9.91 1.72
N LYS A 125 -2.16 -9.34 1.78
CA LYS A 125 -3.38 -10.06 2.14
C LYS A 125 -3.74 -11.19 1.16
N PHE A 126 -3.27 -11.11 -0.09
CA PHE A 126 -3.47 -12.12 -1.11
C PHE A 126 -2.12 -12.42 -1.79
N PRO A 127 -1.88 -13.67 -2.22
CA PRO A 127 -0.67 -13.97 -2.99
C PRO A 127 -0.68 -13.19 -4.31
N PHE A 128 0.51 -12.76 -4.72
CA PHE A 128 0.74 -12.11 -6.01
C PHE A 128 2.18 -12.36 -6.46
N LYS A 129 2.42 -12.27 -7.77
CA LYS A 129 3.68 -12.67 -8.42
C LYS A 129 4.97 -12.14 -7.78
N TYR A 130 4.98 -10.88 -7.30
CA TYR A 130 6.19 -10.16 -6.86
C TYR A 130 6.25 -9.91 -5.34
N ILE A 131 5.55 -10.72 -4.54
CA ILE A 131 5.36 -10.47 -3.11
C ILE A 131 6.67 -10.42 -2.31
N ASN A 132 7.62 -11.28 -2.63
CA ASN A 132 8.89 -11.35 -1.91
C ASN A 132 9.77 -10.13 -2.23
N GLU A 133 9.82 -9.72 -3.49
CA GLU A 133 10.53 -8.53 -3.94
C GLU A 133 9.94 -7.28 -3.32
N PHE A 134 8.61 -7.18 -3.23
CA PHE A 134 7.95 -6.02 -2.63
C PHE A 134 8.25 -5.93 -1.13
N LYS A 135 8.23 -7.06 -0.42
CA LYS A 135 8.62 -7.11 1.01
C LYS A 135 10.06 -6.65 1.20
N GLU A 136 10.96 -7.06 0.32
CA GLU A 136 12.35 -6.62 0.36
C GLU A 136 12.49 -5.12 0.05
N TYR A 137 11.76 -4.60 -0.94
CA TYR A 137 11.75 -3.16 -1.23
C TYR A 137 11.22 -2.34 -0.06
N GLU A 138 10.18 -2.80 0.62
CA GLU A 138 9.63 -2.12 1.79
C GLU A 138 10.62 -2.15 2.96
N ARG A 139 11.29 -3.29 3.19
CA ARG A 139 12.36 -3.41 4.20
C ARG A 139 13.48 -2.39 3.92
N ILE A 140 13.95 -2.30 2.67
CA ILE A 140 14.98 -1.34 2.28
C ILE A 140 14.48 0.10 2.44
N ALA A 141 13.23 0.41 2.08
CA ALA A 141 12.66 1.74 2.24
C ALA A 141 12.58 2.17 3.72
N LYS A 142 12.22 1.23 4.61
CA LYS A 142 12.26 1.42 6.07
C LYS A 142 13.67 1.72 6.57
N GLU A 143 14.64 0.91 6.16
CA GLU A 143 16.05 1.05 6.59
C GLU A 143 16.70 2.34 6.09
N LYS A 144 16.30 2.80 4.90
CA LYS A 144 16.78 4.04 4.29
C LYS A 144 15.98 5.27 4.69
N ASP A 145 15.01 5.14 5.61
CA ASP A 145 14.20 6.26 6.11
C ASP A 145 13.50 7.01 4.96
N LEU A 146 12.92 6.28 4.00
CA LEU A 146 12.29 6.85 2.80
C LEU A 146 10.79 7.07 2.98
N GLY A 147 10.27 8.12 2.33
CA GLY A 147 8.83 8.37 2.25
C GLY A 147 8.13 8.41 3.61
N LEU A 148 7.11 7.58 3.75
CA LEU A 148 6.34 7.28 4.97
C LEU A 148 7.22 6.93 6.17
N TRP A 149 8.36 6.29 5.93
CA TRP A 149 9.22 5.76 6.99
C TRP A 149 10.12 6.82 7.62
N LYS A 150 10.13 8.05 7.07
CA LYS A 150 11.00 9.14 7.51
C LYS A 150 10.91 9.40 9.01
N SER A 151 12.08 9.69 9.59
CA SER A 151 12.26 9.90 11.02
C SER A 151 11.66 8.78 11.87
N LYS A 152 11.66 7.55 11.33
CA LYS A 152 11.15 6.35 12.01
C LYS A 152 9.72 6.51 12.56
N GLY A 153 8.86 7.25 11.84
CA GLY A 153 7.47 7.50 12.22
C GLY A 153 7.24 8.70 13.15
N GLU A 154 8.29 9.43 13.54
CA GLU A 154 8.13 10.64 14.36
C GLU A 154 7.27 11.69 13.66
N PHE A 155 7.45 11.87 12.35
CA PHE A 155 6.66 12.83 11.58
C PHE A 155 5.18 12.44 11.50
N GLU A 156 4.88 11.14 11.40
CA GLU A 156 3.51 10.64 11.47
C GLU A 156 2.90 10.95 12.84
N LEU A 157 3.63 10.69 13.93
CA LEU A 157 3.18 11.00 15.29
C LEU A 157 2.88 12.50 15.46
N GLN A 158 3.80 13.36 15.04
CA GLN A 158 3.61 14.82 15.10
C GLN A 158 2.39 15.26 14.25
N TRP A 159 2.19 14.64 13.09
CA TRP A 159 1.02 14.91 12.25
C TRP A 159 -0.28 14.50 12.95
N ILE A 160 -0.33 13.31 13.56
CA ILE A 160 -1.50 12.82 14.33
C ILE A 160 -1.83 13.78 15.48
N GLN A 161 -0.83 14.19 16.26
CA GLN A 161 -0.99 15.12 17.37
C GLN A 161 -1.58 16.47 16.93
N LYS A 162 -1.14 17.00 15.78
CA LYS A 162 -1.67 18.25 15.20
C LYS A 162 -3.13 18.16 14.79
N GLN A 163 -3.63 16.96 14.46
CA GLN A 163 -5.06 16.76 14.17
C GLN A 163 -5.94 16.74 15.44
N GLY A 164 -5.34 16.83 16.64
CA GLY A 164 -6.06 16.70 17.90
C GLY A 164 -6.58 15.28 18.18
N LYS A 165 -6.18 14.30 17.37
CA LYS A 165 -6.48 12.89 17.63
C LYS A 165 -5.46 12.35 18.59
N LYS A 166 -5.88 12.08 19.83
CA LYS A 166 -5.00 11.46 20.81
C LYS A 166 -4.76 10.00 20.45
N PRO A 167 -3.51 9.53 20.45
CA PRO A 167 -3.22 8.11 20.35
C PRO A 167 -3.74 7.38 21.59
N ILE A 168 -3.67 6.05 21.54
CA ILE A 168 -3.92 5.20 22.71
C ILE A 168 -2.87 5.53 23.79
N GLU A 169 -3.32 5.89 24.98
CA GLU A 169 -2.46 6.19 26.13
C GLU A 169 -2.31 4.95 27.03
N LEU A 170 -1.11 4.71 27.56
CA LEU A 170 -0.83 3.62 28.49
C LEU A 170 -0.43 4.18 29.85
N TYR A 171 -1.02 3.64 30.92
CA TYR A 171 -0.71 4.00 32.30
C TYR A 171 -0.18 2.80 33.06
N GLY A 172 0.96 2.97 33.73
CA GLY A 172 1.39 2.03 34.76
C GLY A 172 0.46 2.09 35.96
N MET A 173 0.07 0.94 36.49
CA MET A 173 -0.78 0.79 37.67
C MET A 173 -0.09 -0.07 38.72
N ALA A 174 -0.62 -0.04 39.96
CA ALA A 174 -0.13 -0.89 41.03
C ALA A 174 -0.11 -2.38 40.63
N ASN A 175 0.85 -3.13 41.19
CA ASN A 175 1.06 -4.57 40.94
C ASN A 175 1.41 -4.91 39.49
N ASN A 176 2.20 -4.06 38.81
CA ASN A 176 2.67 -4.27 37.43
C ASN A 176 1.53 -4.45 36.41
N LEU A 177 0.38 -3.83 36.71
CA LEU A 177 -0.76 -3.78 35.81
C LEU A 177 -0.71 -2.52 34.95
N TRP A 178 -1.47 -2.52 33.87
CA TRP A 178 -1.59 -1.44 32.92
C TRP A 178 -3.03 -0.95 32.80
N GLY A 179 -3.18 0.33 32.50
CA GLY A 179 -4.42 0.91 32.01
C GLY A 179 -4.24 1.35 30.56
N ILE A 180 -5.21 1.06 29.71
CA ILE A 180 -5.27 1.62 28.35
C ILE A 180 -6.33 2.73 28.35
N LYS A 181 -6.02 3.89 27.77
CA LYS A 181 -6.99 4.94 27.50
C LYS A 181 -7.09 5.23 26.01
N TYR A 182 -8.32 5.40 25.56
CA TYR A 182 -8.67 5.80 24.21
C TYR A 182 -9.80 6.84 24.29
N ASP A 183 -9.53 8.07 23.83
CA ASP A 183 -10.44 9.21 23.96
C ASP A 183 -10.88 9.38 25.44
N LYS A 184 -12.18 9.24 25.72
CA LYS A 184 -12.79 9.29 27.06
C LYS A 184 -12.99 7.92 27.69
N PHE A 185 -12.42 6.85 27.12
CA PHE A 185 -12.59 5.49 27.61
C PHE A 185 -11.31 4.94 28.22
N ILE A 186 -11.43 4.19 29.32
CA ILE A 186 -10.32 3.56 30.03
C ILE A 186 -10.62 2.08 30.26
N LYS A 187 -9.66 1.20 29.98
CA LYS A 187 -9.65 -0.19 30.46
C LYS A 187 -8.51 -0.39 31.47
N PRO A 188 -8.81 -0.44 32.78
CA PRO A 188 -7.79 -0.58 33.81
C PRO A 188 -7.43 -2.05 34.09
N ARG A 189 -6.35 -2.25 34.86
CA ARG A 189 -5.96 -3.54 35.44
C ARG A 189 -5.69 -4.65 34.43
N ILE A 190 -5.03 -4.31 33.33
CA ILE A 190 -4.59 -5.25 32.30
C ILE A 190 -3.19 -5.78 32.68
N SER A 191 -3.00 -7.09 32.65
CA SER A 191 -1.69 -7.68 32.92
C SER A 191 -0.72 -7.45 31.74
N SER A 192 0.58 -7.49 31.99
CA SER A 192 1.58 -7.27 30.92
C SER A 192 1.47 -8.29 29.79
N GLU A 193 1.07 -9.53 30.10
CA GLU A 193 0.86 -10.61 29.14
C GLU A 193 -0.34 -10.35 28.21
N ASN A 194 -1.34 -9.62 28.70
CA ASN A 194 -2.56 -9.31 27.96
C ASN A 194 -2.54 -7.92 27.30
N LEU A 195 -1.57 -7.06 27.63
CA LEU A 195 -1.54 -5.68 27.13
C LEU A 195 -1.53 -5.59 25.61
N ILE A 196 -0.69 -6.39 24.97
CA ILE A 196 -0.56 -6.40 23.50
C ILE A 196 -1.85 -6.88 22.84
N SER A 197 -2.45 -7.98 23.33
CA SER A 197 -3.69 -8.50 22.75
C SER A 197 -4.85 -7.52 22.91
N GLU A 198 -4.94 -6.83 24.04
CA GLU A 198 -5.93 -5.78 24.28
C GLU A 198 -5.75 -4.56 23.35
N LEU A 199 -4.51 -4.14 23.11
CA LEU A 199 -4.19 -3.07 22.15
C LEU A 199 -4.57 -3.45 20.72
N GLU A 200 -4.27 -4.68 20.30
CA GLU A 200 -4.64 -5.17 18.96
C GLU A 200 -6.16 -5.31 18.79
N ILE A 201 -6.86 -5.73 19.84
CA ILE A 201 -8.33 -5.77 19.84
C ILE A 201 -8.90 -4.36 19.70
N LEU A 202 -8.41 -3.41 20.50
CA LEU A 202 -8.86 -2.01 20.43
C LEU A 202 -8.59 -1.42 19.05
N ARG A 203 -7.38 -1.58 18.52
CA ARG A 203 -7.00 -1.06 17.19
C ARG A 203 -7.94 -1.58 16.11
N ARG A 204 -8.19 -2.89 16.11
CA ARG A 204 -9.14 -3.52 15.18
C ARG A 204 -10.55 -2.93 15.31
N TRP A 205 -11.04 -2.75 16.53
CA TRP A 205 -12.37 -2.16 16.73
C TRP A 205 -12.47 -0.71 16.28
N ILE A 206 -11.41 0.08 16.49
CA ILE A 206 -11.33 1.46 15.96
C ILE A 206 -11.41 1.45 14.43
N ASP A 207 -10.79 0.45 13.78
CA ASP A 207 -10.78 0.33 12.32
C ASP A 207 -12.07 -0.22 11.72
N GLU A 208 -12.81 -1.05 12.46
CA GLU A 208 -13.98 -1.80 11.99
C GLU A 208 -15.33 -1.13 12.32
N TYR A 209 -15.45 -0.48 13.48
CA TYR A 209 -16.75 -0.02 13.99
C TYR A 209 -16.99 1.48 13.82
N SER A 210 -18.26 1.84 13.63
CA SER A 210 -18.71 3.25 13.73
C SER A 210 -18.51 3.76 15.17
N ASN A 211 -18.44 5.08 15.38
CA ASN A 211 -18.29 5.65 16.74
C ASN A 211 -19.37 5.15 17.73
N LYS A 212 -20.60 4.95 17.24
CA LYS A 212 -21.72 4.44 18.04
C LYS A 212 -21.51 2.98 18.42
N ASP A 213 -21.17 2.14 17.45
CA ASP A 213 -20.98 0.71 17.66
C ASP A 213 -19.71 0.43 18.47
N LEU A 214 -18.65 1.20 18.25
CA LEU A 214 -17.41 1.16 19.03
C LEU A 214 -17.70 1.47 20.49
N THR A 215 -18.47 2.53 20.78
CA THR A 215 -18.83 2.88 22.17
C THR A 215 -19.54 1.71 22.86
N LYS A 216 -20.50 1.06 22.18
CA LYS A 216 -21.19 -0.13 22.71
C LYS A 216 -20.21 -1.28 22.94
N LYS A 217 -19.34 -1.56 21.98
CA LYS A 217 -18.36 -2.64 22.05
C LYS A 217 -17.37 -2.46 23.20
N LEU A 218 -16.89 -1.23 23.42
CA LEU A 218 -16.00 -0.89 24.52
C LEU A 218 -16.67 -1.21 25.87
N PHE A 219 -17.91 -0.75 26.10
CA PHE A 219 -18.62 -1.05 27.34
C PHE A 219 -18.85 -2.55 27.57
N GLU A 220 -19.26 -3.29 26.53
CA GLU A 220 -19.44 -4.75 26.59
C GLU A 220 -18.15 -5.50 26.97
N ASN A 221 -16.99 -4.87 26.80
CA ASN A 221 -15.67 -5.48 27.04
C ASN A 221 -14.90 -4.82 28.18
N GLY A 222 -15.64 -4.25 29.15
CA GLY A 222 -15.09 -3.78 30.43
C GLY A 222 -14.40 -2.42 30.37
N TRP A 223 -14.58 -1.65 29.30
CA TRP A 223 -14.12 -0.27 29.26
C TRP A 223 -15.05 0.63 30.07
N LEU A 224 -14.44 1.54 30.82
CA LEU A 224 -15.11 2.59 31.59
C LEU A 224 -15.07 3.89 30.79
N LYS A 225 -16.03 4.78 31.02
CA LYS A 225 -16.03 6.14 30.45
C LYS A 225 -15.63 7.13 31.54
N GLU A 226 -14.63 7.96 31.28
CA GLU A 226 -14.27 9.09 32.13
C GLU A 226 -15.49 10.02 32.29
N LYS A 227 -15.69 10.49 33.52
CA LYS A 227 -16.77 11.41 33.87
C LYS A 227 -16.48 12.82 33.38
#